data_AF-A0A2P7SG78-F1
#
_entry.id   AF-A0A2P7SG78-F1
#
_cell.length_a   1.000
_cell.length_b   1.000
_cell.length_c   1.000
_cell.angle_alpha   90.00
_cell.angle_beta   90.00
_cell.angle_gamma   90.00
#
_symmetry.space_group_name_H-M   'P 1'
#
loop_
_entity.id
_entity.type
_entity.pdbx_description
1 polymer ?
#
loop_
_entity_poly.entity_id
_entity_poly.type
_entity_poly.pdbx_seq_one_letter_code
_entity_poly.pdbx_strand_id
1 'polypeptide(L)'
;MAARALYESERPSLEQLAVIAGWRLATVQSRAGREGWQRSEPPKDPGGRVARVIDGLLGEIEALGFGNGEGAVGLDKARIEAISALIRTLEKIGDITRSNTEANAKERQITRDADMAGFLRRIDERIVELAVGHAKELVRKESPGREASADS
;
A
#
# COMPACT_ATOMS: atom_id res chain seq x y z
N MET A 1 -4.98 19.59 6.57
CA MET A 1 -5.02 18.32 5.80
C MET A 1 -4.51 17.09 6.56
N ALA A 2 -3.85 17.21 7.73
CA ALA A 2 -3.40 16.04 8.49
C ALA A 2 -4.54 15.26 9.19
N ALA A 3 -5.54 15.94 9.76
CA ALA A 3 -6.67 15.28 10.43
C ALA A 3 -7.49 14.38 9.48
N ARG A 4 -7.68 14.82 8.23
CA ARG A 4 -8.33 14.03 7.18
C ARG A 4 -7.47 12.82 6.79
N ALA A 5 -6.18 13.02 6.58
CA ALA A 5 -5.26 11.93 6.27
C ALA A 5 -5.15 10.91 7.41
N LEU A 6 -5.24 11.34 8.68
CA LEU A 6 -5.34 10.46 9.85
C LEU A 6 -6.65 9.64 9.83
N TYR A 7 -7.77 10.29 9.54
CA TYR A 7 -9.09 9.64 9.46
C TYR A 7 -9.16 8.60 8.33
N GLU A 8 -8.52 8.89 7.19
CA GLU A 8 -8.48 8.02 6.02
C GLU A 8 -7.38 6.94 6.14
N SER A 9 -6.39 7.12 7.01
CA SER A 9 -5.32 6.14 7.20
C SER A 9 -5.70 5.05 8.20
N GLU A 10 -5.42 3.80 7.86
CA GLU A 10 -5.50 2.68 8.82
C GLU A 10 -4.40 2.80 9.89
N ARG A 11 -3.30 3.52 9.59
CA ARG A 11 -2.11 3.68 10.46
C ARG A 11 -1.40 5.02 10.22
N PRO A 12 -1.57 6.04 11.09
CA PRO A 12 -0.95 7.33 10.88
C PRO A 12 0.57 7.32 11.03
N SER A 13 1.25 8.15 10.23
CA SER A 13 2.68 8.42 10.37
C SER A 13 2.96 9.35 11.56
N LEU A 14 4.18 9.29 12.10
CA LEU A 14 4.62 10.20 13.17
C LEU A 14 4.58 11.67 12.72
N GLU A 15 4.74 11.95 11.42
CA GLU A 15 4.61 13.28 10.84
C GLU A 15 3.15 13.77 10.88
N GLN A 16 2.20 12.90 10.54
CA GLN A 16 0.77 13.23 10.64
C GLN A 16 0.36 13.47 12.10
N LEU A 17 0.87 12.66 13.03
CA LEU A 17 0.67 12.88 14.46
C LEU A 17 1.28 14.20 14.94
N ALA A 18 2.48 14.55 14.47
CA ALA A 18 3.13 15.81 14.79
C ALA A 18 2.30 17.02 14.33
N VAL A 19 1.77 16.97 13.11
CA VAL A 19 0.95 18.06 12.55
C VAL A 19 -0.38 18.22 13.30
N ILE A 20 -1.01 17.13 13.73
CA ILE A 20 -2.29 17.19 14.47
C ILE A 20 -2.09 17.63 15.91
N ALA A 21 -1.04 17.13 16.57
CA ALA A 21 -0.73 17.50 17.95
C ALA A 21 -0.10 18.91 18.08
N GLY A 22 0.25 19.55 16.95
CA GLY A 22 0.99 20.81 16.94
C GLY A 22 2.42 20.66 17.49
N TRP A 23 2.99 19.46 17.42
CA TRP A 23 4.32 19.16 17.95
C TRP A 23 5.36 19.11 16.82
N ARG A 24 6.62 19.33 17.17
CA ARG A 24 7.73 19.07 16.25
C ARG A 24 7.90 17.56 16.08
N LEU A 25 8.24 17.11 14.87
CA LEU A 25 8.47 15.69 14.58
C LEU A 25 9.50 15.06 15.52
N ALA A 26 10.58 15.78 15.84
CA ALA A 26 11.60 15.34 16.79
C ALA A 26 11.05 15.06 18.20
N THR A 27 10.04 15.83 18.64
CA THR A 27 9.36 15.63 19.92
C THR A 27 8.53 14.35 19.90
N VAL A 28 7.80 14.10 18.81
CA VAL A 28 7.02 12.87 18.62
C VAL A 28 7.94 11.64 18.55
N GLN A 29 9.07 11.73 17.84
CA GLN A 29 10.05 10.65 17.73
C GLN A 29 10.71 10.33 19.07
N SER A 30 11.15 11.35 19.81
CA SER A 30 11.76 11.19 21.13
C SER A 30 10.77 10.54 22.12
N ARG A 31 9.50 10.95 22.06
CA ARG A 31 8.44 10.38 22.88
C ARG A 31 8.09 8.94 22.49
N ALA A 32 7.94 8.67 21.19
CA ALA A 32 7.72 7.33 20.66
C ALA A 32 8.84 6.36 21.08
N GLY A 33 10.10 6.82 21.07
CA GLY A 33 11.24 6.04 21.55
C GLY A 33 11.22 5.81 23.07
N ARG A 34 10.93 6.84 23.88
CA ARG A 34 10.84 6.71 25.34
C ARG A 34 9.70 5.82 25.82
N GLU A 35 8.56 5.89 25.14
CA GLU A 35 7.33 5.18 25.51
C GLU A 35 7.20 3.84 24.75
N GLY A 36 8.18 3.48 23.92
CA GLY A 36 8.21 2.20 23.21
C GLY A 36 7.03 2.02 22.23
N TRP A 37 6.60 3.09 21.55
CA TRP A 37 5.51 3.01 20.60
C TRP A 37 5.87 2.03 19.47
N GLN A 38 5.19 0.88 19.44
CA GLN A 38 5.41 -0.11 18.41
C GLN A 38 4.47 0.13 17.24
N ARG A 39 5.06 0.24 16.05
CA ARG A 39 4.31 0.12 14.81
C ARG A 39 4.04 -1.38 14.64
N SER A 40 2.80 -1.83 14.82
CA SER A 40 2.46 -3.21 14.51
C SER A 40 2.84 -3.46 13.05
N GLU A 41 3.88 -4.26 12.81
CA GLU A 41 4.23 -4.64 11.44
C GLU A 41 2.99 -5.31 10.82
N PRO A 42 2.65 -5.03 9.55
CA PRO A 42 1.70 -5.89 8.87
C PRO A 42 2.26 -7.32 8.97
N PRO A 43 1.44 -8.32 9.29
CA PRO A 43 1.92 -9.70 9.39
C PRO A 43 2.71 -10.03 8.12
N LYS A 44 3.97 -10.46 8.29
CA LYS A 44 4.94 -10.66 7.19
C LYS A 44 4.45 -11.64 6.13
N ASP A 45 3.47 -12.46 6.47
CA ASP A 45 2.83 -13.40 5.56
C ASP A 45 1.35 -13.60 5.94
N PRO A 46 0.45 -12.72 5.45
CA PRO A 46 -0.99 -12.88 5.65
C PRO A 46 -1.48 -14.18 4.99
N GLY A 47 -0.91 -14.53 3.84
CA GLY A 47 -1.26 -15.72 3.06
C GLY A 47 -0.92 -17.01 3.79
N GLY A 48 0.31 -17.16 4.30
CA GLY A 48 0.72 -18.35 5.06
C GLY A 48 0.15 -18.41 6.47
N ARG A 49 -0.36 -17.31 7.02
CA ARG A 49 -1.20 -17.37 8.24
C ARG A 49 -2.58 -17.94 7.93
N VAL A 50 -3.19 -17.54 6.82
CA VAL A 50 -4.46 -18.12 6.36
C VAL A 50 -4.26 -19.59 5.98
N ALA A 51 -3.21 -19.94 5.24
CA ALA A 51 -2.89 -21.32 4.88
C ALA A 51 -2.77 -22.22 6.13
N ARG A 52 -2.05 -21.76 7.17
CA ARG A 52 -1.96 -22.51 8.44
C ARG A 52 -3.30 -22.71 9.15
N VAL A 53 -4.20 -21.73 9.07
CA VAL A 53 -5.56 -21.88 9.62
C VAL A 53 -6.35 -22.88 8.80
N ILE A 54 -6.24 -22.84 7.47
CA ILE A 54 -6.87 -23.80 6.56
C ILE A 54 -6.35 -25.21 6.82
N ASP A 55 -5.04 -25.39 6.93
CA ASP A 55 -4.41 -26.68 7.22
C ASP A 55 -4.84 -27.24 8.58
N GLY A 56 -4.96 -26.36 9.60
CA GLY A 56 -5.47 -26.74 10.91
C GLY A 56 -6.94 -27.18 10.88
N LEU A 57 -7.79 -26.42 10.19
CA LEU A 57 -9.21 -26.75 10.03
C LEU A 57 -9.41 -28.02 9.19
N LEU A 58 -8.58 -28.23 8.17
CA LEU A 58 -8.57 -29.47 7.38
C LEU A 58 -8.20 -30.66 8.25
N GLY A 59 -7.17 -30.53 9.10
CA GLY A 59 -6.79 -31.56 10.06
C GLY A 59 -7.89 -31.86 11.10
N GLU A 60 -8.63 -30.85 11.55
CA GLU A 60 -9.80 -31.05 12.42
C GLU A 60 -10.92 -31.82 11.69
N ILE A 61 -11.22 -31.46 10.43
CA ILE A 61 -12.21 -32.16 9.61
C ILE A 61 -11.81 -33.62 9.36
N GLU A 62 -10.53 -33.88 9.07
CA GLU A 62 -9.99 -35.23 8.88
C GLU A 62 -10.07 -36.05 10.18
N ALA A 63 -9.69 -35.47 11.32
CA ALA A 63 -9.82 -36.12 12.62
C ALA A 63 -11.28 -36.47 12.97
N LEU A 64 -12.21 -35.61 12.58
CA LEU A 64 -13.66 -35.86 12.71
C LEU A 64 -14.18 -36.88 11.68
N GLY A 65 -13.47 -37.13 10.58
CA GLY A 65 -13.81 -38.12 9.56
C GLY A 65 -13.28 -39.53 9.84
N PHE A 66 -12.11 -39.66 10.49
CA PHE A 66 -11.43 -40.94 10.73
C PHE A 66 -11.58 -41.51 12.15
N GLY A 67 -12.11 -40.73 13.10
CA GLY A 67 -12.41 -41.22 14.44
C GLY A 67 -13.71 -42.02 14.49
N ASN A 68 -13.66 -43.29 14.08
CA ASN A 68 -14.25 -44.48 14.74
C ASN A 68 -14.33 -45.66 13.77
N GLY A 69 -13.52 -46.69 14.05
CA GLY A 69 -13.70 -48.02 13.47
C GLY A 69 -15.04 -48.63 13.89
N GLU A 70 -15.59 -49.44 12.99
CA GLU A 70 -16.73 -50.35 13.18
C GLU A 70 -18.00 -49.74 13.78
N GLY A 71 -18.78 -49.09 12.92
CA GLY A 71 -20.15 -48.70 13.24
C GLY A 71 -20.62 -47.55 12.39
N ALA A 72 -21.12 -47.87 11.19
CA ALA A 72 -21.85 -46.93 10.35
C ALA A 72 -23.18 -46.51 11.02
N VAL A 73 -23.12 -45.70 12.07
CA VAL A 73 -24.27 -45.00 12.65
C VAL A 73 -23.81 -43.61 13.12
N GLY A 74 -24.10 -42.61 12.29
CA GLY A 74 -24.27 -41.23 12.74
C GLY A 74 -23.05 -40.33 12.54
N LEU A 75 -22.92 -39.75 11.34
CA LEU A 75 -22.52 -38.35 11.27
C LEU A 75 -23.52 -37.55 12.12
N ASP A 76 -23.18 -37.30 13.38
CA ASP A 76 -24.03 -36.55 14.31
C ASP A 76 -24.29 -35.15 13.73
N LYS A 77 -25.53 -34.69 13.85
CA LYS A 77 -25.98 -33.39 13.32
C LYS A 77 -25.12 -32.25 13.85
N ALA A 78 -24.68 -32.34 15.11
CA ALA A 78 -23.77 -31.36 15.71
C ALA A 78 -22.41 -31.32 14.99
N ARG A 79 -21.92 -32.46 14.51
CA ARG A 79 -20.66 -32.56 13.75
C ARG A 79 -20.81 -31.98 12.35
N ILE A 80 -21.94 -32.20 11.68
CA ILE A 80 -22.26 -31.57 10.38
C ILE A 80 -22.40 -30.05 10.50
N GLU A 81 -23.04 -29.56 11.57
CA GLU A 81 -23.19 -28.13 11.84
C GLU A 81 -21.85 -27.47 12.13
N ALA A 82 -20.96 -28.14 12.88
CA ALA A 82 -19.59 -27.67 13.13
C ALA A 82 -18.79 -27.56 11.83
N ILE A 83 -18.82 -28.59 10.97
CA ILE A 83 -18.14 -28.57 9.67
C ILE A 83 -18.70 -27.45 8.78
N SER A 84 -20.02 -27.26 8.76
CA SER A 84 -20.67 -26.18 8.00
C SER A 84 -20.27 -24.79 8.48
N ALA A 85 -20.12 -24.60 9.80
CA ALA A 85 -19.64 -23.36 10.37
C ALA A 85 -18.18 -23.09 9.98
N LEU A 86 -17.33 -24.12 10.02
CA LEU A 86 -15.93 -24.03 9.59
C LEU A 86 -15.80 -23.65 8.12
N ILE A 87 -16.56 -24.29 7.22
CA ILE A 87 -16.57 -23.95 5.78
C ILE A 87 -16.94 -22.48 5.56
N ARG A 88 -18.01 -21.98 6.22
CA ARG A 88 -18.42 -20.57 6.12
C ARG A 88 -17.35 -19.60 6.63
N THR A 89 -16.66 -19.95 7.71
CA THR A 89 -15.55 -19.11 8.20
C THR A 89 -14.38 -19.09 7.22
N LEU A 90 -14.11 -20.22 6.57
CA LEU A 90 -13.06 -20.37 5.54
C LEU A 90 -13.38 -19.52 4.30
N GLU A 91 -14.62 -19.58 3.81
CA GLU A 91 -15.12 -18.73 2.71
C GLU A 91 -14.98 -17.25 3.07
N LYS A 92 -15.38 -16.86 4.29
CA LYS A 92 -15.30 -15.47 4.74
C LYS A 92 -13.86 -14.95 4.83
N ILE A 93 -12.92 -15.79 5.27
CA ILE A 93 -11.49 -15.46 5.31
C ILE A 93 -10.93 -15.31 3.89
N GLY A 94 -11.34 -16.18 2.97
CA GLY A 94 -10.98 -16.09 1.55
C GLY A 94 -11.44 -14.77 0.92
N ASP A 95 -12.68 -14.37 1.17
CA ASP A 95 -13.26 -13.12 0.67
C ASP A 95 -12.53 -11.88 1.20
N ILE A 96 -12.28 -11.80 2.52
CA ILE A 96 -11.57 -10.68 3.15
C ILE A 96 -10.15 -10.56 2.61
N THR A 97 -9.48 -11.70 2.41
CA THR A 97 -8.12 -11.71 1.89
C THR A 97 -8.10 -11.18 0.46
N ARG A 98 -8.99 -11.66 -0.42
CA ARG A 98 -9.11 -11.21 -1.82
C ARG A 98 -9.45 -9.72 -1.91
N SER A 99 -10.40 -9.24 -1.12
CA SER A 99 -10.75 -7.80 -1.10
C SER A 99 -9.56 -6.93 -0.67
N ASN A 100 -8.78 -7.40 0.31
CA ASN A 100 -7.62 -6.66 0.77
C ASN A 100 -6.48 -6.68 -0.26
N THR A 101 -6.23 -7.77 -0.97
CA THR A 101 -5.21 -7.79 -2.04
C THR A 101 -5.59 -6.87 -3.19
N GLU A 102 -6.86 -6.85 -3.59
CA GLU A 102 -7.35 -5.99 -4.67
C GLU A 102 -7.30 -4.50 -4.30
N ALA A 103 -7.69 -4.15 -3.07
CA ALA A 103 -7.60 -2.78 -2.57
C ALA A 103 -6.14 -2.30 -2.52
N ASN A 104 -5.25 -3.12 -1.98
CA ASN A 104 -3.81 -2.81 -1.92
C ASN A 104 -3.17 -2.71 -3.31
N ALA A 105 -3.62 -3.53 -4.27
CA ALA A 105 -3.12 -3.46 -5.65
C ALA A 105 -3.52 -2.16 -6.34
N LYS A 106 -4.77 -1.72 -6.16
CA LYS A 106 -5.28 -0.44 -6.69
C LYS A 106 -4.54 0.75 -6.08
N GLU A 107 -4.34 0.76 -4.77
CA GLU A 107 -3.63 1.85 -4.09
C GLU A 107 -2.16 1.96 -4.53
N ARG A 108 -1.48 0.83 -4.68
CA ARG A 108 -0.11 0.78 -5.24
C ARG A 108 -0.05 1.22 -6.70
N GLN A 109 -1.10 1.00 -7.48
CA GLN A 109 -1.19 1.49 -8.84
C GLN A 109 -1.36 3.00 -8.89
N ILE A 110 -2.29 3.55 -8.10
CA ILE A 110 -2.50 5.00 -7.98
C ILE A 110 -1.22 5.72 -7.56
N THR A 111 -0.51 5.17 -6.57
CA THR A 111 0.77 5.74 -6.11
C THR A 111 1.81 5.75 -7.22
N ARG A 112 1.97 4.64 -7.95
CA ARG A 112 2.91 4.54 -9.08
C ARG A 112 2.54 5.51 -10.21
N ASP A 113 1.26 5.67 -10.50
CA ASP A 113 0.79 6.59 -11.54
C ASP A 113 1.06 8.05 -11.14
N ALA A 114 0.87 8.40 -9.87
CA ALA A 114 1.20 9.73 -9.35
C ALA A 114 2.71 10.02 -9.41
N ASP A 115 3.55 9.05 -9.03
CA ASP A 115 5.01 9.16 -9.11
C ASP A 115 5.47 9.30 -10.57
N MET A 116 4.87 8.52 -11.47
CA MET A 116 5.11 8.59 -12.91
C MET A 116 4.75 9.97 -13.46
N ALA A 117 3.59 10.51 -13.12
CA ALA A 117 3.18 11.86 -13.53
C ALA A 117 4.15 12.93 -13.03
N GLY A 118 4.64 12.80 -11.78
CA GLY A 118 5.67 13.69 -11.23
C GLY A 118 7.01 13.58 -11.95
N PHE A 119 7.42 12.38 -12.36
CA PHE A 119 8.63 12.18 -13.16
C PHE A 119 8.49 12.79 -14.57
N LEU A 120 7.36 12.54 -15.25
CA LEU A 120 7.08 13.10 -16.57
C LEU A 120 7.04 14.63 -16.55
N ARG A 121 6.49 15.25 -15.51
CA ARG A 121 6.48 16.71 -15.36
C ARG A 121 7.89 17.29 -15.30
N ARG A 122 8.80 16.66 -14.56
CA ARG A 122 10.21 17.10 -14.47
C ARG A 122 10.94 16.99 -15.81
N ILE A 123 10.60 15.97 -16.61
CA ILE A 123 11.13 15.85 -17.98
C ILE A 123 10.62 17.01 -18.84
N ASP A 124 9.32 17.29 -18.80
CA ASP A 124 8.70 18.38 -19.56
C ASP A 124 9.32 19.74 -19.22
N GLU A 125 9.45 20.05 -17.92
CA GLU A 125 10.11 21.26 -17.43
C GLU A 125 11.54 21.40 -17.98
N ARG A 126 12.30 20.29 -18.00
CA ARG A 126 13.67 20.29 -18.52
C ARG A 126 13.72 20.44 -20.04
N ILE A 127 12.78 19.84 -20.78
CA ILE A 127 12.67 20.00 -22.23
C ILE A 127 12.41 21.47 -22.56
N VAL A 128 11.45 22.10 -21.88
CA VAL A 128 11.13 23.52 -22.08
C VAL A 128 12.34 24.39 -21.77
N GLU A 129 13.03 24.15 -20.66
CA GLU A 129 14.24 24.89 -20.29
C GLU A 129 15.33 24.79 -21.37
N LEU A 130 15.62 23.58 -21.84
CA LEU A 130 16.62 23.33 -22.88
C LEU A 130 16.23 24.00 -24.21
N ALA A 131 14.96 23.91 -24.60
CA ALA A 131 14.46 24.54 -25.82
C ALA A 131 14.59 26.07 -25.76
N VAL A 132 14.22 26.68 -24.64
CA VAL A 132 14.36 28.14 -24.42
C VAL A 132 15.84 28.55 -24.42
N GLY A 133 16.70 27.76 -23.78
CA GLY A 133 18.15 27.98 -23.81
C GLY A 133 18.69 27.96 -25.24
N HIS A 134 18.32 26.95 -26.03
CA HIS A 134 18.78 26.81 -27.40
C HIS A 134 18.26 27.92 -28.31
N ALA A 135 16.99 28.34 -28.15
CA ALA A 135 16.44 29.47 -28.89
C ALA A 135 17.20 30.78 -28.61
N LYS A 136 17.59 31.04 -27.35
CA LYS A 136 18.42 32.20 -27.00
C LYS A 136 19.81 32.14 -27.64
N GLU A 137 20.42 30.96 -27.70
CA GLU A 137 21.70 30.77 -28.37
C GLU A 137 21.63 31.03 -29.88
N LEU A 138 20.56 30.58 -30.54
CA LEU A 138 20.32 30.82 -31.96
C LEU A 138 20.17 32.32 -32.27
N VAL A 139 19.35 33.03 -31.50
CA VAL A 139 19.18 34.50 -31.65
C VAL A 139 20.49 35.25 -31.43
N ARG A 140 21.30 34.83 -30.45
CA ARG A 140 22.62 35.43 -30.18
C ARG A 140 23.61 35.18 -31.33
N LYS A 141 23.53 34.03 -32.01
CA LYS A 141 24.37 33.71 -33.18
C LYS A 141 23.91 34.42 -34.47
N GLU A 142 22.63 34.75 -34.61
CA GLU A 142 22.11 35.54 -35.75
C GLU A 142 22.34 37.05 -35.62
N SER A 143 22.56 37.56 -34.40
CA SER A 143 22.71 39.00 -34.14
C SER A 143 24.10 39.66 -34.38
N PRO A 144 25.22 38.99 -34.77
CA PRO A 144 26.50 39.70 -34.94
C PRO A 144 26.69 40.36 -36.32
N GLY A 145 25.64 40.49 -37.16
CA GLY A 145 25.78 40.90 -38.57
C GLY A 145 25.08 42.18 -39.03
N ARG A 146 24.36 42.93 -38.17
CA ARG A 146 23.52 44.06 -38.63
C ARG A 146 24.06 45.47 -38.34
N GLU A 147 25.22 45.60 -37.69
CA GLU A 147 25.80 46.91 -37.35
C GLU A 147 27.02 47.32 -38.20
N ALA A 148 27.49 46.50 -39.15
CA ALA A 148 28.73 46.77 -39.90
C ALA A 148 28.54 47.28 -41.35
N SER A 149 27.34 47.70 -41.76
CA SER A 149 27.09 48.17 -43.14
C SER A 149 26.38 49.52 -43.22
N ALA A 150 26.59 50.39 -42.23
CA ALA A 150 26.11 51.76 -42.24
C ALA A 150 27.25 52.76 -41.97
N ASP A 151 28.40 52.58 -42.62
CA ASP A 151 29.28 53.70 -42.94
C ASP A 151 30.30 53.31 -44.02
N SER A 152 30.42 54.16 -45.05
CA SER A 152 31.31 54.12 -46.25
C SER A 152 30.62 53.83 -47.58
#